data_AF-A0A067GWQ7-F1
#
_entry.id   AF-A0A067GWQ7-F1
#
_cell.length_a   1.000
_cell.length_b   1.000
_cell.length_c   1.000
_cell.angle_alpha   90.00
_cell.angle_beta   90.00
_cell.angle_gamma   90.00
#
_symmetry.space_group_name_H-M   'P 1'
#
loop_
_entity.id
_entity.type
_entity.pdbx_description
1 polymer ?
#
loop_
_entity_poly.entity_id
_entity_poly.type
_entity_poly.pdbx_seq_one_letter_code
_entity_poly.pdbx_strand_id
1 'polypeptide(L)' 'VADSTGEIVKGLRCYFDKALPIMLLYKSEREQYEDSMAADVSPSSVYGAEHLLRLFVA' A
#
# COMPACT_ATOMS: atom_id res chain seq x y z
N VAL A 1 0.68 -17.12 21.14
CA VAL A 1 1.76 -16.22 20.67
C VAL A 1 1.64 -15.88 19.18
N ALA A 2 0.78 -16.53 18.39
CA ALA A 2 0.61 -16.24 16.95
C ALA A 2 -0.32 -15.05 16.61
N ASP A 3 -1.09 -14.51 17.57
CA ASP A 3 -2.09 -13.47 17.29
C ASP A 3 -1.50 -12.08 17.02
N SER A 4 -0.53 -11.64 17.85
CA SER A 4 -0.04 -10.26 17.79
C SER A 4 0.67 -9.94 16.46
N THR A 5 1.42 -10.89 15.90
CA THR A 5 2.09 -10.70 14.60
C THR A 5 1.09 -10.64 13.44
N GLY A 6 0.03 -11.45 13.50
CA GLY A 6 -1.02 -11.44 12.48
C GLY A 6 -1.80 -10.12 12.46
N GLU A 7 -2.11 -9.59 13.64
CA GLU A 7 -2.76 -8.29 13.80
C GLU A 7 -1.90 -7.13 13.29
N ILE A 8 -0.60 -7.14 13.60
CA ILE A 8 0.35 -6.12 13.10
C ILE A 8 0.40 -6.14 11.58
N VAL A 9 0.53 -7.32 10.95
CA VAL A 9 0.59 -7.44 9.49
C VAL A 9 -0.73 -6.99 8.84
N LYS A 10 -1.87 -7.35 9.44
CA LYS A 10 -3.19 -6.89 8.96
C LYS A 10 -3.33 -5.37 9.06
N GLY A 11 -2.86 -4.78 10.16
CA GLY A 11 -2.83 -3.33 10.37
C GLY A 11 -1.97 -2.62 9.34
N LEU A 12 -0.75 -3.11 9.11
CA LEU A 12 0.18 -2.57 8.11
C LEU A 12 -0.41 -2.63 6.70
N ARG A 13 -1.02 -3.75 6.32
CA ARG A 13 -1.67 -3.90 5.01
C ARG A 13 -2.78 -2.87 4.82
N CYS A 14 -3.68 -2.75 5.80
CA CYS A 14 -4.78 -1.78 5.76
C CYS A 14 -4.28 -0.33 5.70
N TYR A 15 -3.22 -0.02 6.45
CA TYR A 15 -2.63 1.30 6.45
C TYR A 15 -1.96 1.61 5.11
N PHE A 16 -1.21 0.67 4.55
CA PHE A 16 -0.60 0.77 3.23
C PHE A 16 -1.63 1.03 2.13
N ASP A 17 -2.71 0.24 2.09
CA ASP A 17 -3.77 0.38 1.09
C ASP A 17 -4.39 1.80 1.09
N LYS A 18 -4.52 2.42 2.27
CA LYS A 18 -5.05 3.78 2.40
C LYS A 18 -4.01 4.87 2.17
N ALA A 19 -2.78 4.66 2.61
CA ALA A 19 -1.69 5.63 2.52
C ALA A 19 -1.16 5.77 1.10
N LEU A 20 -1.20 4.70 0.31
CA LEU A 20 -0.60 4.66 -1.02
C LEU A 20 -1.03 5.81 -1.94
N PRO A 21 -2.33 6.03 -2.22
CA PRO A 21 -2.76 7.14 -3.09
C PRO A 21 -2.52 8.54 -2.51
N ILE A 22 -2.36 8.64 -1.19
CA ILE A 22 -2.25 9.91 -0.47
C ILE A 22 -0.81 10.42 -0.50
N MET A 23 0.15 9.57 -0.13
CA MET A 23 1.53 10.00 0.18
C MET A 23 2.63 9.16 -0.47
N LEU A 24 2.35 7.94 -0.96
CA LEU A 24 3.43 7.03 -1.41
C LEU A 24 3.69 7.07 -2.91
N LEU A 25 2.85 7.76 -3.69
CA LEU A 25 2.99 7.89 -5.14
C LEU A 25 3.59 9.23 -5.56
N TYR A 26 4.60 9.16 -6.42
CA TYR A 26 5.04 10.31 -7.20
C TYR A 26 4.00 10.69 -8.25
N LYS A 27 4.09 11.94 -8.76
CA LYS A 27 3.16 12.46 -9.77
C LYS A 27 3.06 11.57 -11.01
N SER A 28 4.17 10.96 -11.44
CA SER A 28 4.23 10.04 -12.58
C SER A 28 3.59 8.68 -12.32
N GLU A 29 3.47 8.26 -11.05
CA GLU A 29 2.91 6.95 -10.69
C GLU A 29 1.39 6.99 -10.50
N ARG A 30 0.77 8.18 -10.54
CA ARG A 30 -0.68 8.35 -10.30
C ARG A 30 -1.53 7.79 -11.44
N GLU A 31 -1.10 7.96 -12.68
CA GLU A 31 -1.80 7.42 -13.86
C GLU A 31 -1.86 5.88 -13.80
N GLN A 32 -0.72 5.23 -13.52
CA GLN A 32 -0.66 3.78 -13.32
C GLN A 32 -1.56 3.30 -12.17
N TYR A 33 -1.63 4.07 -11.08
CA TYR A 33 -2.51 3.75 -9.96
C TYR A 33 -3.99 3.78 -10.37
N GLU A 34 -4.42 4.83 -11.06
CA GLU A 34 -5.81 4.96 -11.54
C GLU A 34 -6.20 3.80 -12.47
N ASP A 35 -5.32 3.44 -13.40
CA ASP A 35 -5.51 2.29 -14.30
C ASP A 35 -5.58 0.96 -13.53
N SER A 36 -4.73 0.78 -12.53
CA SER A 36 -4.68 -0.45 -11.73
C SER A 36 -5.91 -0.59 -10.82
N MET A 37 -6.39 0.52 -10.23
CA MET A 37 -7.56 0.51 -9.36
C MET A 37 -8.87 0.30 -10.12
N ALA A 38 -8.91 0.53 -11.43
CA ALA A 38 -10.06 0.19 -12.27
C ALA A 38 -10.37 -1.32 -12.26
N ALA A 39 -9.40 -2.17 -11.90
CA ALA A 39 -9.56 -3.61 -11.75
C ALA A 39 -10.05 -4.06 -10.36
N ASP A 40 -10.41 -3.13 -9.47
CA ASP A 40 -10.87 -3.38 -8.08
C ASP A 40 -9.88 -4.25 -7.26
N VAL A 41 -8.58 -4.06 -7.49
CA VAL A 41 -7.50 -4.75 -6.78
C VAL A 41 -6.97 -3.91 -5.63
N SER A 42 -6.59 -4.54 -4.53
CA SER A 42 -6.00 -3.81 -3.39
C SER A 42 -4.56 -3.35 -3.72
N PRO A 43 -4.15 -2.13 -3.33
CA PRO A 43 -2.78 -1.66 -3.53
C PRO A 43 -1.69 -2.61 -3.02
N SER A 44 -1.89 -3.23 -1.86
CA SER A 44 -1.01 -4.24 -1.27
C SER A 44 -0.80 -5.51 -2.10
N SER A 45 -1.61 -5.72 -3.15
CA SER A 45 -1.44 -6.83 -4.10
C SER A 45 -0.69 -6.45 -5.38
N VAL A 46 -0.53 -5.15 -5.64
CA VAL A 46 0.08 -4.59 -6.87
C VAL A 46 1.44 -3.96 -6.57
N TYR A 47 1.53 -3.22 -5.46
CA TYR A 47 2.72 -2.48 -5.07
C TYR A 47 3.55 -3.24 -4.05
N GLY A 48 4.86 -3.31 -4.31
CA GLY A 48 5.80 -4.15 -3.57
C GLY A 48 6.56 -3.43 -2.46
N ALA A 49 7.73 -3.98 -2.13
CA ALA A 49 8.57 -3.54 -1.02
C ALA A 49 9.05 -2.07 -1.14
N GLU A 50 9.21 -1.55 -2.35
CA GLU A 50 9.66 -0.17 -2.57
C GLU A 50 8.65 0.84 -1.99
N HIS A 51 7.37 0.73 -2.35
CA HIS A 51 6.32 1.60 -1.81
C HIS A 51 6.09 1.32 -0.33
N LEU A 52 6.23 0.07 0.12
CA LEU A 52 6.10 -0.27 1.54
C LEU A 52 7.19 0.43 2.38
N LEU A 53 8.43 0.53 1.88
CA LEU A 53 9.50 1.27 2.55
C LEU A 53 9.18 2.75 2.69
N ARG A 54 8.55 3.36 1.67
CA ARG A 54 8.13 4.77 1.72
C ARG A 54 7.17 5.02 2.90
N LEU A 55 6.37 4.05 3.32
CA LEU A 55 5.48 4.15 4.48
C LEU A 55 6.21 4.47 5.80
N PHE A 56 7.47 4.08 5.92
CA PHE A 56 8.29 4.31 7.12
C PHE A 56 9.12 5.60 7.05
N VAL A 57 9.10 6.29 5.90
CA VAL A 57 9.91 7.49 5.62
C VAL A 57 9.01 8.71 5.30
N ALA A 58 7.76 8.48 4.90
CA ALA A 58 6.77 9.49 4.52
C ALA A 58 6.22 10.29 5.69
#